data_AF-T0F0G4-F1
#
_entry.id   AF-T0F0G4-F1
#
_cell.length_a   1.000
_cell.length_b   1.000
_cell.length_c   1.000
_cell.angle_alpha   90.00
_cell.angle_beta   90.00
_cell.angle_gamma   90.00
#
_symmetry.space_group_name_H-M   'P 1'
#
loop_
_entity.id
_entity.type
_entity.pdbx_description
1 polymer ?
#
loop_
_entity_poly.entity_id
_entity_poly.type
_entity_poly.pdbx_seq_one_letter_code
_entity_poly.pdbx_strand_id
1 'polypeptide(L)'
;MKKFLLLFTVLLTLWNCHKALPEQILGIWENTKTCSPEGSCKFPVTAPGAKLTILRNGLALYGDPELQGTEKGKEFHIEYVLHEEGTKSKSPELAFRFLDLGFEIRYVISKVSDAEMELFNPEKNNTETYKRVGVK
;
A
#
# COMPACT_ATOMS: atom_id res chain seq x y z
N MET A 1 24.75 -19.99 36.25
CA MET A 1 23.47 -20.06 35.51
C MET A 1 22.77 -18.71 35.27
N LYS A 2 23.37 -17.54 35.57
CA LYS A 2 22.77 -16.21 35.30
C LYS A 2 23.14 -15.59 33.93
N LYS A 3 24.23 -16.05 33.29
CA LYS A 3 24.74 -15.44 32.05
C LYS A 3 23.95 -15.82 30.79
N PHE A 4 23.31 -17.00 30.79
CA PHE A 4 22.51 -17.47 29.65
C PHE A 4 21.12 -16.83 29.57
N LEU A 5 20.53 -16.40 30.70
CA LEU A 5 19.25 -15.70 30.69
C LEU A 5 19.35 -14.32 30.02
N LEU A 6 20.48 -13.63 30.20
CA LEU A 6 20.76 -12.32 29.61
C LEU A 6 20.94 -12.39 28.08
N LEU A 7 21.59 -13.44 27.56
CA LEU A 7 21.69 -13.62 26.11
C LEU A 7 20.32 -13.89 25.47
N PHE A 8 19.45 -14.66 26.12
CA PHE A 8 18.12 -14.96 25.59
C PHE A 8 17.18 -13.74 25.60
N THR A 9 17.29 -12.88 26.62
CA THR A 9 16.52 -11.61 26.69
C THR A 9 17.03 -10.56 25.71
N VAL A 10 18.34 -10.52 25.44
CA VAL A 10 18.90 -9.63 24.41
C VAL A 10 18.56 -10.11 22.99
N LEU A 11 18.50 -11.43 22.74
CA LEU A 11 18.07 -11.95 21.43
C LEU A 11 16.57 -11.70 21.16
N LEU A 12 15.72 -11.77 22.18
CA LEU A 12 14.28 -11.51 22.06
C LEU A 12 13.95 -10.02 21.85
N THR A 13 14.79 -9.10 22.34
CA THR A 13 14.58 -7.64 22.20
C THR A 13 15.06 -7.07 20.87
N LEU A 14 15.92 -7.79 20.13
CA LEU A 14 16.39 -7.40 18.80
C LEU A 14 15.42 -7.77 17.67
N TRP A 15 14.36 -8.54 17.95
CA TRP A 15 13.52 -9.12 16.90
C TRP A 15 12.27 -8.29 16.52
N ASN A 16 11.89 -7.24 17.26
CA ASN A 16 10.60 -6.57 17.03
C ASN A 16 10.67 -5.05 16.86
N CYS A 17 11.62 -4.55 16.06
CA CYS A 17 11.53 -3.19 15.48
C CYS A 17 10.77 -3.19 14.14
N HIS A 18 9.78 -4.07 13.97
CA HIS A 18 8.86 -3.93 12.84
C HIS A 18 7.84 -2.85 13.17
N LYS A 19 7.77 -1.80 12.35
CA LYS A 19 6.77 -0.75 12.48
C LYS A 19 5.37 -1.39 12.47
N ALA A 20 4.41 -0.82 13.20
CA ALA A 20 3.02 -1.27 13.09
C ALA A 20 2.52 -1.06 11.65
N LEU A 21 1.56 -1.88 11.20
CA LEU A 21 1.02 -1.78 9.84
C LEU A 21 0.55 -0.36 9.45
N PRO A 22 -0.17 0.40 10.32
CA PRO A 22 -0.54 1.78 10.02
C PRO A 22 0.65 2.69 9.71
N GLU A 23 1.82 2.46 10.32
CA GLU A 23 3.04 3.21 10.07
C GLU A 23 3.80 2.70 8.83
N GLN A 24 3.68 1.41 8.51
CA GLN A 24 4.34 0.81 7.35
C GLN A 24 3.72 1.27 6.02
N ILE A 25 2.41 1.54 5.98
CA ILE A 25 1.75 1.95 4.73
C ILE A 25 1.98 3.42 4.38
N LEU A 26 2.44 4.25 5.32
CA LEU A 26 2.68 5.67 5.08
C LEU A 26 3.82 5.90 4.09
N GLY A 27 3.69 6.95 3.27
CA GLY A 27 4.73 7.39 2.35
C GLY A 27 4.22 7.60 0.93
N ILE A 28 5.18 7.80 0.02
CA ILE A 28 4.92 7.99 -1.40
C ILE A 28 5.31 6.70 -2.11
N TRP A 29 4.34 6.11 -2.79
CA TRP A 29 4.42 4.82 -3.46
C TRP A 29 4.24 5.02 -4.95
N GLU A 30 5.07 4.39 -5.76
CA GLU A 30 4.99 4.42 -7.22
C GLU A 30 4.68 3.02 -7.74
N ASN A 31 3.60 2.89 -8.51
CA ASN A 31 3.22 1.63 -9.13
C ASN A 31 4.31 1.21 -10.13
N THR A 32 4.76 -0.03 -9.99
CA THR A 32 5.83 -0.60 -10.83
C THR A 32 5.30 -1.65 -11.79
N LYS A 33 4.21 -2.33 -11.42
CA LYS A 33 3.55 -3.36 -12.21
C LYS A 33 2.18 -3.68 -11.63
N THR A 34 1.33 -4.24 -12.48
CA THR A 34 0.05 -4.82 -12.13
C THR A 34 -0.04 -6.21 -12.76
N CYS A 35 -0.18 -7.25 -11.95
CA CYS A 35 -0.15 -8.64 -12.39
C CYS A 35 -1.50 -9.33 -12.18
N SER A 36 -1.93 -10.12 -13.16
CA SER A 36 -3.05 -11.04 -13.00
C SER A 36 -2.62 -12.32 -12.26
N PRO A 37 -3.56 -13.12 -11.73
CA PRO A 37 -3.26 -14.36 -11.00
C PRO A 37 -2.60 -15.41 -11.90
N GLU A 38 -2.84 -15.36 -13.20
CA GLU A 38 -2.23 -16.23 -14.21
C GLU A 38 -0.77 -15.85 -14.51
N GLY A 39 -0.24 -14.81 -13.85
CA GLY A 39 1.16 -14.37 -13.97
C GLY A 39 1.42 -13.34 -15.07
N SER A 40 0.36 -12.85 -15.75
CA SER A 40 0.52 -11.81 -16.76
C SER A 40 0.65 -10.43 -16.12
N CYS A 41 1.82 -9.81 -16.25
CA CYS A 41 2.10 -8.49 -15.68
C CYS A 41 2.10 -7.39 -16.73
N LYS A 42 1.40 -6.29 -16.43
CA LYS A 42 1.50 -5.01 -17.14
C LYS A 42 2.41 -4.09 -16.36
N PHE A 43 3.22 -3.33 -17.07
CA PHE A 43 4.12 -2.32 -16.51
C PHE A 43 3.65 -0.94 -16.99
N PRO A 44 3.84 0.12 -16.18
CA PRO A 44 3.58 1.48 -16.63
C PRO A 44 4.34 1.77 -17.93
N VAL A 45 3.66 2.35 -18.90
CA VAL A 45 4.22 2.80 -20.18
C VAL A 45 4.98 4.11 -19.98
N THR A 46 4.49 4.96 -19.08
CA THR A 46 5.14 6.23 -18.74
C THR A 46 5.86 6.11 -17.39
N ALA A 47 7.11 6.60 -17.32
CA ALA A 47 7.83 6.74 -16.07
C ALA A 47 7.78 8.21 -15.58
N PRO A 48 7.49 8.48 -14.30
CA PRO A 48 7.12 7.52 -13.26
C PRO A 48 5.73 6.90 -13.50
N GLY A 49 5.46 5.73 -12.92
CA GLY A 49 4.11 5.13 -12.92
C GLY A 49 3.13 5.89 -12.03
N ALA A 50 1.91 5.36 -11.86
CA ALA A 50 0.92 5.95 -10.96
C ALA A 50 1.45 6.09 -9.53
N LYS A 51 1.23 7.25 -8.91
CA LYS A 51 1.67 7.56 -7.55
C LYS A 51 0.52 7.50 -6.57
N LEU A 52 0.72 6.76 -5.49
CA LEU A 52 -0.14 6.70 -4.32
C LEU A 52 0.60 7.27 -3.12
N THR A 53 0.17 8.41 -2.61
CA THR A 53 0.71 8.98 -1.38
C THR A 53 -0.26 8.69 -0.24
N ILE A 54 0.18 7.93 0.76
CA ILE A 54 -0.62 7.64 1.97
C ILE A 54 -0.09 8.50 3.11
N LEU A 55 -0.94 9.36 3.64
CA LEU A 55 -0.63 10.29 4.72
C LEU A 55 -1.23 9.81 6.03
N ARG A 56 -0.86 10.45 7.15
CA ARG A 56 -1.55 10.24 8.42
C ARG A 56 -3.01 10.72 8.32
N ASN A 57 -3.84 10.26 9.26
CA ASN A 57 -5.22 10.70 9.46
C ASN A 57 -6.20 10.33 8.33
N GLY A 58 -5.97 9.25 7.60
CA GLY A 58 -6.93 8.74 6.62
C GLY A 58 -6.96 9.54 5.32
N LEU A 59 -5.90 10.29 5.00
CA LEU A 59 -5.77 11.05 3.75
C LEU A 59 -4.79 10.37 2.80
N ALA A 60 -5.14 10.35 1.52
CA ALA A 60 -4.25 9.89 0.46
C ALA A 60 -4.39 10.72 -0.82
N LEU A 61 -3.37 10.66 -1.67
CA LEU A 61 -3.34 11.30 -2.98
C LEU A 61 -3.06 10.23 -4.03
N TYR A 62 -3.79 10.27 -5.14
CA TYR A 62 -3.56 9.38 -6.27
C TYR A 62 -3.37 10.18 -7.55
N GLY A 63 -2.25 9.98 -8.24
CA GLY A 63 -1.99 10.61 -9.53
C GLY A 63 -1.50 9.58 -10.53
N ASP A 64 -2.16 9.47 -11.68
CA ASP A 64 -1.77 8.56 -12.75
C ASP A 64 -1.42 9.35 -14.01
N PRO A 65 -0.14 9.34 -14.45
CA PRO A 65 0.29 10.08 -15.63
C PRO A 65 -0.26 9.52 -16.95
N GLU A 66 -0.83 8.31 -16.94
CA GLU A 66 -1.43 7.68 -18.12
C GLU A 66 -2.88 8.14 -18.35
N LEU A 67 -3.48 8.86 -17.39
CA LEU A 67 -4.81 9.44 -17.54
C LEU A 67 -4.88 10.37 -18.75
N GLN A 68 -5.98 10.25 -19.49
CA GLN A 68 -6.23 11.00 -20.73
C GLN A 68 -7.42 11.95 -20.57
N GLY A 69 -7.60 12.84 -21.55
CA GLY A 69 -8.73 13.76 -21.58
C GLY A 69 -8.68 14.77 -20.44
N THR A 70 -9.83 15.02 -19.80
CA THR A 70 -9.96 16.02 -18.72
C THR A 70 -9.21 15.65 -17.45
N GLU A 71 -8.84 14.37 -17.29
CA GLU A 71 -8.18 13.87 -16.08
C GLU A 71 -6.65 13.86 -16.21
N LYS A 72 -6.10 14.21 -17.38
CA LYS A 72 -4.66 14.23 -17.61
C LYS A 72 -3.96 15.18 -16.66
N GLY A 73 -2.99 14.65 -15.90
CA GLY A 73 -2.19 15.42 -14.94
C GLY A 73 -2.94 15.79 -13.66
N LYS A 74 -4.16 15.30 -13.46
CA LYS A 74 -4.87 15.48 -12.20
C LYS A 74 -4.30 14.57 -11.11
N GLU A 75 -4.33 15.10 -9.90
CA GLU A 75 -4.11 14.36 -8.67
C GLU A 75 -5.45 14.33 -7.90
N PHE A 76 -5.91 13.13 -7.59
CA PHE A 76 -7.12 12.90 -6.81
C PHE A 76 -6.79 12.93 -5.33
N HIS A 77 -7.53 13.75 -4.60
CA HIS A 77 -7.51 13.74 -3.14
C HIS A 77 -8.54 12.72 -2.68
N ILE A 78 -8.09 11.70 -1.97
CA ILE A 78 -8.93 10.57 -1.55
C ILE A 78 -8.78 10.36 -0.05
N GLU A 79 -9.81 9.82 0.55
CA GLU A 79 -9.72 9.32 1.93
C GLU A 79 -9.37 7.84 1.90
N TYR A 80 -8.77 7.34 2.98
CA TYR A 80 -8.57 5.92 3.17
C TYR A 80 -8.94 5.48 4.58
N VAL A 81 -9.43 4.25 4.68
CA VAL A 81 -9.64 3.55 5.94
C VAL A 81 -8.83 2.26 5.92
N LEU A 82 -7.98 2.07 6.92
CA LEU A 82 -7.27 0.81 7.15
C LEU A 82 -8.11 -0.06 8.08
N HIS A 83 -8.45 -1.26 7.62
CA HIS A 83 -9.11 -2.28 8.40
C HIS A 83 -8.12 -3.41 8.68
N GLU A 84 -7.62 -3.52 9.90
CA GLU A 84 -6.62 -4.54 10.25
C GLU A 84 -7.26 -5.90 10.57
N GLU A 85 -8.46 -5.87 11.15
CA GLU A 85 -9.19 -7.05 11.62
C GLU A 85 -10.66 -7.01 11.20
N GLY A 86 -11.36 -8.14 11.32
CA GLY A 86 -12.79 -8.23 10.98
C GLY A 86 -13.09 -8.07 9.48
N THR A 87 -12.07 -8.20 8.63
CA THR A 87 -12.19 -8.04 7.18
C THR A 87 -12.76 -9.30 6.52
N LYS A 88 -13.37 -9.12 5.33
CA LYS A 88 -13.92 -10.26 4.58
C LYS A 88 -12.83 -11.18 4.07
N SER A 89 -11.68 -10.61 3.71
CA SER A 89 -10.49 -11.36 3.27
C SER A 89 -9.72 -12.05 4.41
N LYS A 90 -10.09 -11.80 5.68
CA LYS A 90 -9.32 -12.22 6.87
C LYS A 90 -7.87 -11.73 6.85
N SER A 91 -7.59 -10.69 6.08
CA SER A 91 -6.31 -10.01 5.91
C SER A 91 -6.53 -8.50 6.00
N PRO A 92 -5.51 -7.69 6.31
CA PRO A 92 -5.69 -6.24 6.35
C PRO A 92 -6.15 -5.66 5.01
N GLU A 93 -7.08 -4.71 5.05
CA GLU A 93 -7.67 -4.08 3.87
C GLU A 93 -7.53 -2.55 3.90
N LEU A 94 -7.28 -1.96 2.74
CA LEU A 94 -7.37 -0.52 2.50
C LEU A 94 -8.60 -0.21 1.68
N ALA A 95 -9.49 0.62 2.21
CA ALA A 95 -10.63 1.16 1.51
C ALA A 95 -10.35 2.61 1.11
N PHE A 96 -10.14 2.87 -0.17
CA PHE A 96 -9.94 4.21 -0.72
C PHE A 96 -11.27 4.80 -1.18
N ARG A 97 -11.61 5.99 -0.69
CA ARG A 97 -12.87 6.68 -0.98
C ARG A 97 -12.60 7.90 -1.83
N PHE A 98 -13.17 7.89 -3.04
CA PHE A 98 -13.13 9.00 -3.98
C PHE A 98 -14.39 9.82 -3.76
N LEU A 99 -14.38 10.71 -2.76
CA LEU A 99 -15.57 11.45 -2.32
C LEU A 99 -16.23 12.24 -3.44
N ASP A 100 -15.44 12.91 -4.28
CA ASP A 100 -15.93 13.70 -5.42
C ASP A 100 -16.59 12.84 -6.50
N LEU A 101 -16.28 11.54 -6.56
CA LEU A 101 -16.80 10.61 -7.55
C LEU A 101 -17.83 9.63 -6.97
N GLY A 102 -18.04 9.66 -5.65
CA GLY A 102 -19.06 8.86 -4.96
C GLY A 102 -18.82 7.34 -4.94
N PHE A 103 -17.57 6.89 -5.05
CA PHE A 103 -17.24 5.46 -5.00
C PHE A 103 -16.09 5.13 -4.04
N GLU A 104 -16.02 3.86 -3.64
CA GLU A 104 -14.96 3.27 -2.82
C GLU A 104 -14.31 2.12 -3.59
N ILE A 105 -12.97 2.01 -3.52
CA ILE A 105 -12.23 0.84 -4.01
C ILE A 105 -11.54 0.19 -2.82
N ARG A 106 -11.68 -1.14 -2.71
CA ARG A 106 -11.12 -1.92 -1.63
C ARG A 106 -9.97 -2.78 -2.12
N TYR A 107 -8.86 -2.73 -1.41
CA TYR A 107 -7.67 -3.53 -1.65
C TYR A 107 -7.35 -4.38 -0.42
N VAL A 108 -6.86 -5.59 -0.64
CA VAL A 108 -6.24 -6.42 0.39
C VAL A 108 -4.75 -6.13 0.39
N ILE A 109 -4.17 -5.82 1.54
CA ILE A 109 -2.73 -5.65 1.68
C ILE A 109 -2.10 -7.04 1.69
N SER A 110 -1.53 -7.45 0.56
CA SER A 110 -0.85 -8.75 0.44
C SER A 110 0.54 -8.72 1.08
N LYS A 111 1.23 -7.59 0.95
CA LYS A 111 2.58 -7.38 1.48
C LYS A 111 2.83 -5.90 1.70
N VAL A 112 3.53 -5.55 2.77
CA VAL A 112 4.12 -4.23 2.93
C VAL A 112 5.45 -4.34 3.68
N SER A 113 6.40 -3.51 3.30
CA SER A 113 7.73 -3.43 3.87
C SER A 113 8.25 -1.99 3.75
N ASP A 114 9.50 -1.73 4.17
CA ASP A 114 10.06 -0.40 4.02
C ASP A 114 10.33 0.05 2.57
N ALA A 115 10.32 -0.87 1.60
CA ALA A 115 10.67 -0.59 0.20
C ALA A 115 9.55 -0.93 -0.80
N GLU A 116 8.67 -1.87 -0.47
CA GLU A 116 7.66 -2.42 -1.38
C GLU A 116 6.32 -2.63 -0.69
N MET A 117 5.24 -2.39 -1.42
CA MET A 117 3.87 -2.67 -1.03
C MET A 117 3.13 -3.38 -2.16
N GLU A 118 2.35 -4.40 -1.84
CA GLU A 118 1.50 -5.12 -2.79
C GLU A 118 0.04 -5.04 -2.33
N LEU A 119 -0.81 -4.53 -3.23
CA LEU A 119 -2.23 -4.35 -3.02
C LEU A 119 -2.99 -5.22 -4.01
N PHE A 120 -3.74 -6.21 -3.51
CA PHE A 120 -4.62 -7.02 -4.33
C PHE A 120 -6.00 -6.35 -4.45
N ASN A 121 -6.48 -6.15 -5.67
CA ASN A 121 -7.81 -5.65 -5.97
C ASN A 121 -8.75 -6.84 -6.24
N PRO A 122 -9.70 -7.15 -5.34
CA PRO A 122 -10.63 -8.27 -5.54
C PRO A 122 -11.59 -8.07 -6.70
N GLU A 123 -11.96 -6.82 -7.03
CA GLU A 123 -12.91 -6.53 -8.12
C GLU A 123 -12.26 -6.72 -9.49
N LYS A 124 -11.00 -6.32 -9.63
CA LYS A 124 -10.21 -6.50 -10.86
C LYS A 124 -9.46 -7.84 -10.90
N ASN A 125 -9.47 -8.57 -9.78
CA ASN A 125 -8.72 -9.80 -9.57
C ASN A 125 -7.26 -9.67 -10.03
N ASN A 126 -6.53 -8.67 -9.52
CA ASN A 126 -5.14 -8.43 -9.86
C ASN A 126 -4.36 -7.84 -8.67
N THR A 127 -3.04 -7.91 -8.73
CA THR A 127 -2.15 -7.33 -7.70
C THR A 127 -1.36 -6.19 -8.29
N GLU A 128 -1.43 -5.04 -7.64
CA GLU A 128 -0.64 -3.86 -7.92
C GLU A 128 0.59 -3.84 -7.00
N THR A 129 1.79 -3.78 -7.58
CA THR A 129 3.05 -3.70 -6.82
C THR A 129 3.59 -2.28 -6.89
N TYR A 130 3.90 -1.74 -5.71
CA TYR A 130 4.41 -0.40 -5.53
C TYR A 130 5.80 -0.40 -4.90
N LYS A 131 6.65 0.51 -5.37
CA LYS A 131 7.93 0.83 -4.74
C LYS A 131 7.81 2.12 -3.94
N ARG A 132 8.39 2.17 -2.75
CA ARG A 132 8.49 3.41 -1.98
C ARG A 132 9.50 4.35 -2.63
N VAL A 133 9.07 5.56 -2.93
CA VAL A 133 9.89 6.62 -3.56
C VAL A 133 10.04 7.86 -2.69
N GLY A 134 9.33 7.92 -1.55
CA GLY A 134 9.47 9.00 -0.58
C GLY A 134 8.77 8.70 0.74
N VAL A 135 9.10 9.52 1.74
CA VAL A 135 8.42 9.60 3.03
C VAL A 135 7.78 10.98 3.13
N LYS A 136 6.57 11.06 3.69
CA LYS A 136 5.87 12.32 3.93
C LYS A 136 5.46 12.42 5.39
#